data_AF-A0A0D0L4S7-F1
#
_entry.id   AF-A0A0D0L4S7-F1
#
_cell.length_a   1.000
_cell.length_b   1.000
_cell.length_c   1.000
_cell.angle_alpha   90.00
_cell.angle_beta   90.00
_cell.angle_gamma   90.00
#
_symmetry.space_group_name_H-M   'P 1'
#
loop_
_entity.id
_entity.type
_entity.pdbx_description
1 polymer ?
#
loop_
_entity_poly.entity_id
_entity_poly.type
_entity_poly.pdbx_seq_one_letter_code
_entity_poly.pdbx_strand_id
1 'polypeptide(L)'
;MLRFADTRVLSILPRVLRPDQWAVLVEPLQRWVYVDRSGRLRLCGAAPIIEKVEQTISLTNDQVDAFLAAAQPDAMLDYVLEYLSDAIPEGTEPLQCYHWAQETCRLADVHGIEAWSDRIALFCGQALTRGELHGAPILEGLLAAQDWPKGKLGQALVVNGLI
;
A
#
# COMPACT_ATOMS: atom_id res chain seq x y z
N MET A 1 -4.59 13.65 -4.50
CA MET A 1 -4.65 14.85 -3.64
C MET A 1 -4.39 14.43 -2.21
N LEU A 2 -3.24 14.79 -1.61
CA LEU A 2 -3.01 14.57 -0.18
C LEU A 2 -3.98 15.45 0.60
N ARG A 3 -4.83 14.85 1.44
CA ARG A 3 -5.67 15.57 2.39
C ARG A 3 -4.97 15.51 3.75
N PHE A 4 -4.91 16.62 4.47
CA PHE A 4 -4.29 16.68 5.81
C PHE A 4 -4.95 15.72 6.82
N ALA A 5 -6.18 15.28 6.54
CA ALA A 5 -6.94 14.28 7.29
C ALA A 5 -6.97 12.89 6.62
N ASP A 6 -6.03 12.58 5.71
CA ASP A 6 -5.94 11.26 5.13
C ASP A 6 -5.32 10.27 6.12
N THR A 7 -6.19 9.56 6.84
CA THR A 7 -5.80 8.54 7.82
C THR A 7 -5.02 7.38 7.21
N ARG A 8 -5.04 7.22 5.87
CA ARG A 8 -4.33 6.15 5.17
C ARG A 8 -2.82 6.34 5.23
N VAL A 9 -2.36 7.59 5.16
CA VAL A 9 -0.93 7.93 5.18
C VAL A 9 -0.48 8.58 6.49
N LEU A 10 -1.39 8.77 7.45
CA LEU A 10 -1.08 9.42 8.71
C LEU A 10 0.02 8.68 9.48
N SER A 11 -0.06 7.35 9.53
CA SER A 11 0.93 6.50 10.22
C SER A 11 2.32 6.55 9.60
N ILE A 12 2.44 7.03 8.35
CA ILE A 12 3.70 7.05 7.62
C ILE A 12 4.38 8.42 7.62
N LEU A 13 3.65 9.49 7.98
CA LEU A 13 4.19 10.85 8.13
C LEU A 13 5.52 10.90 8.91
N PRO A 14 5.63 10.37 10.14
CA PRO A 14 6.87 10.45 10.92
C PRO A 14 8.03 9.63 10.33
N ARG A 15 7.74 8.72 9.39
CA ARG A 15 8.74 7.88 8.73
C ARG A 15 9.26 8.50 7.43
N VAL A 16 8.39 9.21 6.70
CA VAL A 16 8.71 9.80 5.38
C VAL A 16 9.25 11.22 5.54
N LEU A 17 8.72 11.98 6.48
CA LEU A 17 9.24 13.30 6.79
C LEU A 17 10.61 13.18 7.46
N ARG A 18 11.52 14.08 7.11
CA ARG A 18 12.77 14.22 7.84
C ARG A 18 12.47 14.68 9.28
N PRO A 19 13.38 14.43 10.25
CA PRO A 19 13.16 14.82 11.64
C PRO A 19 12.81 16.30 11.82
N ASP A 20 13.49 17.19 11.10
CA ASP A 20 13.22 18.64 11.07
C ASP A 20 11.78 18.93 10.63
N GLN A 21 11.35 18.38 9.49
CA GLN A 21 10.01 18.56 8.94
C GLN A 21 8.92 18.00 9.86
N TRP A 22 9.16 16.84 10.46
CA TRP A 22 8.23 16.23 11.41
C TRP A 22 8.06 17.11 12.63
N ALA A 23 9.16 17.65 13.20
CA ALA A 23 9.09 18.59 14.31
C ALA A 23 8.29 19.85 13.97
N VAL A 24 8.46 20.44 12.76
CA VAL A 24 7.61 21.55 12.31
C VAL A 24 6.14 21.17 12.34
N LEU A 25 5.81 20.01 11.78
CA LEU A 25 4.44 19.59 11.57
C LEU A 25 3.69 19.38 12.89
N VAL A 26 4.40 18.90 13.91
CA VAL A 26 3.79 18.55 15.21
C VAL A 26 4.13 19.51 16.34
N GLU A 27 4.84 20.61 16.07
CA GLU A 27 5.25 21.61 17.08
C GLU A 27 4.11 22.04 18.03
N PRO A 28 2.89 22.40 17.56
CA PRO A 28 1.82 22.79 18.47
C PRO A 28 1.14 21.62 19.18
N LEU A 29 1.46 20.38 18.81
CA LEU A 29 0.77 19.18 19.27
C LEU A 29 1.49 18.53 20.45
N GLN A 30 0.79 18.39 21.58
CA GLN A 30 1.32 17.58 22.69
C GLN A 30 1.38 16.09 22.35
N ARG A 31 0.35 15.60 21.64
CA ARG A 31 0.23 14.21 21.16
C ARG A 31 -0.65 14.19 19.91
N TRP A 32 -0.26 13.37 18.95
CA TRP A 32 -1.11 13.03 17.81
C TRP A 32 -1.42 11.55 17.84
N VAL A 33 -2.71 11.19 17.96
CA VAL A 33 -3.18 9.80 17.98
C VAL A 33 -4.06 9.49 16.78
N TYR A 34 -4.08 8.22 16.38
CA TYR A 34 -4.92 7.72 15.29
C TYR A 34 -5.42 6.30 15.57
N VAL A 35 -6.49 5.90 14.88
CA VAL A 35 -6.98 4.53 14.90
C VAL A 35 -6.29 3.76 13.78
N ASP A 36 -5.56 2.69 14.11
CA ASP A 36 -4.93 1.82 13.12
C ASP A 36 -5.93 0.90 12.42
N ARG A 37 -5.49 0.16 11.40
CA ARG A 37 -6.35 -0.77 10.62
C ARG A 37 -6.93 -1.91 11.45
N SER A 38 -6.38 -2.18 12.64
CA SER A 38 -6.93 -3.15 13.59
C SER A 38 -7.94 -2.53 14.57
N GLY A 39 -8.27 -1.25 14.40
CA GLY A 39 -9.19 -0.52 15.27
C GLY A 39 -8.56 -0.02 16.57
N ARG A 40 -7.23 -0.05 16.71
CA ARG A 40 -6.53 0.33 17.95
C ARG A 40 -5.99 1.75 17.89
N LEU A 41 -6.06 2.47 19.00
CA LEU A 41 -5.41 3.77 19.12
C LEU A 41 -3.89 3.63 19.14
N ARG A 42 -3.22 4.40 18.30
CA ARG A 42 -1.76 4.48 18.16
C ARG A 42 -1.29 5.92 18.23
N LEU A 43 -0.09 6.11 18.75
CA LEU A 43 0.60 7.39 18.69
C LEU A 43 1.23 7.54 17.30
N CYS A 44 0.94 8.63 16.62
CA CYS A 44 1.60 9.02 15.39
C CYS A 44 2.93 9.69 15.78
N GLY A 45 4.02 8.91 15.89
CA GLY A 45 5.42 9.35 16.05
C GLY A 45 5.73 10.37 17.16
N ALA A 46 6.70 10.11 18.03
CA ALA A 46 7.19 11.17 18.93
C ALA A 46 7.85 12.30 18.12
N ALA A 47 7.60 13.56 18.51
CA ALA A 47 8.33 14.69 17.96
C ALA A 47 9.78 14.64 18.46
N PRO A 48 10.80 14.73 17.59
CA PRO A 48 12.17 14.95 18.03
C PRO A 48 12.30 16.33 18.66
N ILE A 49 13.18 16.47 19.65
CA ILE A 49 13.53 17.76 20.23
C ILE A 49 14.55 18.43 19.29
N ILE A 50 14.19 19.56 18.68
CA ILE A 50 15.05 20.28 17.74
C ILE A 50 15.07 21.78 18.10
N GLU A 51 16.27 22.36 18.19
CA GLU A 51 16.47 23.76 18.61
C GLU A 51 16.01 24.78 17.55
N LYS A 52 16.01 24.38 16.27
CA LYS A 52 15.61 25.25 15.16
C LYS A 52 14.72 24.48 14.21
N VAL A 53 13.52 24.99 14.03
CA VAL A 53 12.46 24.39 13.24
C VAL A 53 12.24 25.31 12.04
N GLU A 54 12.40 24.79 10.82
CA GLU A 54 12.04 25.54 9.61
C GLU A 54 10.54 25.85 9.64
N GLN A 55 10.10 27.04 9.23
CA GLN A 55 8.67 27.37 9.28
C GLN A 55 7.87 26.85 8.07
N THR A 56 8.54 26.20 7.11
CA THR A 56 7.91 25.72 5.88
C THR A 56 8.35 24.29 5.62
N ILE A 57 7.39 23.43 5.30
CA ILE A 57 7.65 22.05 4.91
C ILE A 57 7.58 21.99 3.38
N SER A 58 8.71 21.71 2.74
CA SER A 58 8.77 21.37 1.31
C SER A 58 9.06 19.89 1.14
N LEU A 59 8.21 19.20 0.39
CA LEU A 59 8.39 17.78 0.10
C LEU A 59 9.34 17.59 -1.09
N THR A 60 10.26 16.64 -0.96
CA THR A 60 11.04 16.14 -2.09
C THR A 60 10.20 15.18 -2.94
N ASN A 61 10.63 14.91 -4.17
CA ASN A 61 9.96 13.92 -5.02
C ASN A 61 9.91 12.54 -4.36
N ASP A 62 11.02 12.09 -3.76
CA ASP A 62 11.09 10.81 -3.05
C ASP A 62 10.06 10.73 -1.90
N GLN A 63 9.80 11.84 -1.21
CA GLN A 63 8.78 11.89 -0.15
C GLN A 63 7.37 11.81 -0.73
N VAL A 64 7.12 12.49 -1.84
CA VAL A 64 5.84 12.39 -2.57
C VAL A 64 5.62 10.95 -3.03
N ASP A 65 6.63 10.33 -3.62
CA ASP A 65 6.59 8.94 -4.10
C ASP A 65 6.34 7.97 -2.94
N ALA A 66 6.98 8.18 -1.79
CA ALA A 66 6.75 7.37 -0.60
C ALA A 66 5.30 7.49 -0.08
N PHE A 67 4.70 8.69 -0.12
CA PHE A 67 3.29 8.86 0.24
C PHE A 67 2.35 8.20 -0.77
N LEU A 68 2.66 8.30 -2.07
CA LEU A 68 1.88 7.65 -3.12
C LEU A 68 1.93 6.12 -2.96
N ALA A 69 3.13 5.56 -2.77
CA ALA A 69 3.31 4.13 -2.52
C ALA A 69 2.55 3.66 -1.28
N ALA A 70 2.58 4.44 -0.19
CA ALA A 70 1.83 4.13 1.04
C ALA A 70 0.31 4.08 0.83
N ALA A 71 -0.22 4.87 -0.11
CA ALA A 71 -1.64 4.94 -0.42
C ALA A 71 -2.11 3.91 -1.46
N GLN A 72 -1.19 3.25 -2.17
CA GLN A 72 -1.54 2.29 -3.23
C GLN A 72 -2.41 1.11 -2.78
N PRO A 73 -2.16 0.48 -1.60
CA PRO A 73 -3.01 -0.62 -1.13
C PRO A 73 -4.46 -0.20 -0.96
N ASP A 74 -4.71 1.02 -0.46
CA ASP A 74 -6.06 1.56 -0.34
C ASP A 74 -6.68 1.85 -1.70
N ALA A 75 -5.94 2.46 -2.62
CA ALA A 75 -6.44 2.72 -3.98
C ALA A 75 -6.81 1.41 -4.71
N MET A 76 -6.04 0.35 -4.48
CA MET A 76 -6.32 -0.98 -5.00
C MET A 76 -7.60 -1.56 -4.42
N LEU A 77 -7.77 -1.49 -3.09
CA LEU A 77 -8.99 -1.95 -2.44
C LEU A 77 -10.21 -1.15 -2.85
N ASP A 78 -10.11 0.19 -2.93
CA ASP A 78 -11.19 1.06 -3.40
C ASP A 78 -11.66 0.61 -4.79
N TYR A 79 -10.71 0.37 -5.71
CA TYR A 79 -11.03 -0.10 -7.06
C TYR A 79 -11.68 -1.50 -7.06
N VAL A 80 -11.12 -2.45 -6.31
CA VAL A 80 -11.65 -3.82 -6.30
C VAL A 80 -13.03 -3.88 -5.66
N LEU A 81 -13.25 -3.16 -4.55
CA LEU A 81 -14.55 -3.12 -3.89
C LEU A 81 -15.63 -2.46 -4.78
N GLU A 82 -15.24 -1.47 -5.59
CA GLU A 82 -16.17 -0.78 -6.49
C GLU A 82 -16.50 -1.59 -7.75
N TYR A 83 -15.51 -2.26 -8.35
CA TYR A 83 -15.66 -2.86 -9.69
C TYR A 83 -15.55 -4.39 -9.74
N LEU A 84 -14.94 -5.02 -8.74
CA LEU A 84 -14.55 -6.44 -8.76
C LEU A 84 -14.81 -7.11 -7.40
N SER A 85 -15.90 -6.73 -6.71
CA SER A 85 -16.21 -7.22 -5.36
C SER A 85 -16.28 -8.74 -5.28
N ASP A 86 -16.70 -9.39 -6.37
CA ASP A 86 -16.85 -10.84 -6.48
C ASP A 86 -15.51 -11.60 -6.40
N ALA A 87 -14.38 -10.91 -6.61
CA ALA A 87 -13.05 -11.47 -6.43
C ALA A 87 -12.66 -11.64 -4.95
N ILE A 88 -13.37 -10.96 -4.03
CA ILE A 88 -13.12 -11.06 -2.59
C ILE A 88 -14.05 -12.14 -2.01
N PRO A 89 -13.49 -13.22 -1.42
CA PRO A 89 -14.31 -14.27 -0.82
C PRO A 89 -15.23 -13.72 0.29
N GLU A 90 -16.45 -14.24 0.34
CA GLU A 90 -17.40 -13.89 1.40
C GLU A 90 -16.82 -14.21 2.80
N GLY A 91 -17.05 -13.30 3.75
CA GLY A 91 -16.53 -13.41 5.11
C GLY A 91 -15.05 -13.02 5.27
N THR A 92 -14.39 -12.52 4.23
CA THR A 92 -13.02 -11.99 4.38
C THR A 92 -13.02 -10.73 5.25
N GLU A 93 -12.22 -10.75 6.32
CA GLU A 93 -12.03 -9.61 7.21
C GLU A 93 -11.36 -8.42 6.48
N PRO A 94 -11.82 -7.16 6.67
CA PRO A 94 -11.24 -6.00 5.98
C PRO A 94 -9.74 -5.83 6.17
N LEU A 95 -9.22 -6.16 7.36
CA LEU A 95 -7.78 -6.11 7.65
C LEU A 95 -7.00 -7.13 6.80
N GLN A 96 -7.59 -8.30 6.53
CA GLN A 96 -6.97 -9.32 5.68
C GLN A 96 -6.90 -8.86 4.22
N CYS A 97 -7.96 -8.24 3.71
CA CYS A 97 -7.96 -7.62 2.37
C CYS A 97 -6.83 -6.58 2.24
N TYR A 98 -6.67 -5.73 3.26
CA TYR A 98 -5.58 -4.75 3.29
C TYR A 98 -4.19 -5.40 3.27
N HIS A 99 -3.99 -6.48 4.02
CA HIS A 99 -2.73 -7.22 3.98
C HIS A 99 -2.44 -7.82 2.60
N TRP A 100 -3.44 -8.39 1.92
CA TRP A 100 -3.27 -8.87 0.55
C TRP A 100 -2.95 -7.76 -0.44
N ALA A 101 -3.60 -6.59 -0.33
CA ALA A 101 -3.31 -5.44 -1.17
C ALA A 101 -1.88 -4.92 -0.92
N GLN A 102 -1.47 -4.80 0.34
CA GLN A 102 -0.12 -4.38 0.70
C GLN A 102 0.94 -5.35 0.16
N GLU A 103 0.73 -6.65 0.31
CA GLU A 103 1.64 -7.68 -0.18
C GLU A 103 1.72 -7.69 -1.71
N THR A 104 0.57 -7.52 -2.38
CA THR A 104 0.51 -7.39 -3.85
C THR A 104 1.27 -6.17 -4.33
N CYS A 105 1.09 -5.01 -3.68
CA CYS A 105 1.84 -3.81 -4.02
C CYS A 105 3.34 -4.04 -3.90
N ARG A 106 3.79 -4.64 -2.78
CA ARG A 106 5.20 -4.97 -2.52
C ARG A 106 5.76 -5.91 -3.58
N LEU A 107 5.04 -6.99 -3.90
CA LEU A 107 5.47 -7.97 -4.89
C LEU A 107 5.58 -7.34 -6.29
N ALA A 108 4.59 -6.52 -6.66
CA ALA A 108 4.61 -5.77 -7.90
C ALA A 108 5.80 -4.81 -7.98
N ASP A 109 6.13 -4.10 -6.90
CA ASP A 109 7.27 -3.18 -6.88
C ASP A 109 8.61 -3.92 -7.01
N VAL A 110 8.77 -5.06 -6.32
CA VAL A 110 9.98 -5.91 -6.40
C VAL A 110 10.23 -6.40 -7.83
N HIS A 111 9.15 -6.77 -8.53
CA HIS A 111 9.23 -7.24 -9.91
C HIS A 111 9.03 -6.11 -10.94
N GLY A 112 8.91 -4.84 -10.55
CA GLY A 112 8.74 -3.73 -11.52
C GLY A 112 7.44 -3.80 -12.35
N ILE A 113 6.36 -4.35 -11.79
CA ILE A 113 5.04 -4.46 -12.46
C ILE A 113 4.30 -3.13 -12.35
N GLU A 114 4.39 -2.32 -13.40
CA GLU A 114 3.78 -0.98 -13.42
C GLU A 114 2.31 -0.96 -13.86
N ALA A 115 1.89 -1.92 -14.68
CA ALA A 115 0.55 -1.90 -15.27
C ALA A 115 -0.52 -2.11 -14.18
N TRP A 116 -1.40 -1.12 -13.99
CA TRP A 116 -2.46 -1.19 -12.98
C TRP A 116 -3.30 -2.46 -13.09
N SER A 117 -3.70 -2.84 -14.30
CA SER A 117 -4.48 -4.06 -14.53
C SER A 117 -3.75 -5.34 -14.14
N ASP A 118 -2.41 -5.38 -14.25
CA ASP A 118 -1.61 -6.54 -13.82
C ASP A 118 -1.54 -6.60 -12.29
N ARG A 119 -1.40 -5.44 -11.63
CA ARG A 119 -1.45 -5.36 -10.15
C ARG A 119 -2.82 -5.76 -9.61
N ILE A 120 -3.90 -5.34 -10.27
CA ILE A 120 -5.27 -5.78 -9.93
C ILE A 120 -5.41 -7.29 -10.15
N ALA A 121 -4.90 -7.84 -11.26
CA ALA A 121 -4.95 -9.28 -11.50
C ALA A 121 -4.21 -10.09 -10.41
N LEU A 122 -3.06 -9.61 -9.95
CA LEU A 122 -2.36 -10.21 -8.82
C LEU A 122 -3.17 -10.16 -7.53
N PHE A 123 -3.79 -9.03 -7.24
CA PHE A 123 -4.66 -8.91 -6.07
C PHE A 123 -5.84 -9.89 -6.14
N CYS A 124 -6.55 -9.93 -7.27
CA CYS A 124 -7.67 -10.84 -7.46
C CYS A 124 -7.22 -12.29 -7.31
N GLY A 125 -6.06 -12.65 -7.87
CA GLY A 125 -5.52 -14.00 -7.67
C GLY A 125 -5.17 -14.29 -6.22
N GLN A 126 -4.59 -13.33 -5.50
CA GLN A 126 -4.31 -13.46 -4.07
C GLN A 126 -5.60 -13.65 -3.26
N ALA A 127 -6.66 -12.91 -3.60
CA ALA A 127 -7.95 -13.02 -2.92
C ALA A 127 -8.66 -14.35 -3.22
N LEU A 128 -8.71 -14.76 -4.50
CA LEU A 128 -9.34 -16.01 -4.94
C LEU A 128 -8.67 -17.25 -4.34
N THR A 129 -7.35 -17.22 -4.18
CA THR A 129 -6.56 -18.28 -3.55
C THR A 129 -6.46 -18.13 -2.03
N ARG A 130 -7.20 -17.17 -1.42
CA ARG A 130 -7.17 -16.88 0.02
C ARG A 130 -5.76 -16.64 0.58
N GLY A 131 -4.88 -16.12 -0.26
CA GLY A 131 -3.54 -15.73 0.08
C GLY A 131 -2.45 -16.73 -0.34
N GLU A 132 -2.82 -17.90 -0.85
CA GLU A 132 -1.88 -18.98 -1.19
C GLU A 132 -1.10 -18.73 -2.47
N LEU A 133 -1.55 -17.79 -3.32
CA LEU A 133 -0.83 -17.40 -4.53
C LEU A 133 0.57 -16.85 -4.18
N HIS A 134 0.67 -16.05 -3.12
CA HIS A 134 1.95 -15.53 -2.65
C HIS A 134 2.86 -16.65 -2.12
N GLY A 135 4.08 -16.74 -2.67
CA GLY A 135 5.04 -17.78 -2.33
C GLY A 135 4.92 -19.06 -3.17
N ALA A 136 3.95 -19.15 -4.08
CA ALA A 136 3.91 -20.23 -5.07
C ALA A 136 5.15 -20.16 -5.98
N PRO A 137 5.99 -21.21 -6.08
CA PRO A 137 7.20 -21.17 -6.90
C PRO A 137 6.93 -20.87 -8.38
N ILE A 138 5.77 -21.30 -8.88
CA ILE A 138 5.31 -21.05 -10.25
C ILE A 138 5.05 -19.55 -10.47
N LEU A 139 4.46 -18.87 -9.48
CA LEU A 139 4.26 -17.42 -9.55
C LEU A 139 5.60 -16.68 -9.59
N GLU A 140 6.54 -17.00 -8.71
CA GLU A 140 7.86 -16.35 -8.70
C GLU A 140 8.59 -16.53 -10.05
N GLY A 141 8.54 -17.73 -10.62
CA GLY A 141 9.10 -17.99 -11.94
C GLY A 141 8.41 -17.17 -13.04
N LEU A 142 7.08 -17.08 -13.01
CA LEU A 142 6.31 -16.25 -13.93
C LEU A 142 6.73 -14.79 -13.80
N LEU A 143 6.68 -14.23 -12.58
CA LEU A 143 6.98 -12.83 -12.31
C LEU A 143 8.42 -12.41 -12.66
N ALA A 144 9.37 -13.31 -12.45
CA ALA A 144 10.77 -13.09 -12.85
C ALA A 144 10.95 -13.11 -14.37
N ALA A 145 10.21 -13.96 -15.09
CA ALA A 145 10.29 -14.07 -16.54
C ALA A 145 9.58 -12.92 -17.27
N GLN A 146 8.48 -12.41 -16.69
CA GLN A 146 7.61 -11.39 -17.29
C GLN A 146 7.14 -11.73 -18.72
N ASP A 147 6.97 -13.02 -19.00
CA ASP A 147 6.56 -13.50 -20.32
C ASP A 147 5.05 -13.42 -20.52
N TRP A 148 4.51 -12.20 -20.41
CA TRP A 148 3.13 -11.89 -20.78
C TRP A 148 3.05 -10.47 -21.37
N PRO A 149 2.09 -10.20 -22.27
CA PRO A 149 1.87 -8.83 -22.74
C PRO A 149 1.42 -7.91 -21.59
N LYS A 150 1.97 -6.70 -21.50
CA LYS A 150 1.60 -5.70 -20.48
C LYS A 150 0.08 -5.59 -20.33
N GLY A 151 -0.43 -5.75 -19.11
CA GLY A 151 -1.86 -5.74 -18.81
C GLY A 151 -2.59 -7.08 -19.01
N LYS A 152 -1.87 -8.17 -19.27
CA LYS A 152 -2.43 -9.53 -19.48
C LYS A 152 -1.98 -10.54 -18.42
N LEU A 153 -1.45 -10.11 -17.28
CA LEU A 153 -1.02 -11.03 -16.22
C LEU A 153 -2.16 -11.94 -15.74
N GLY A 154 -3.40 -11.45 -15.66
CA GLY A 154 -4.54 -12.29 -15.30
C GLY A 154 -4.74 -13.51 -16.20
N GLN A 155 -4.48 -13.37 -17.51
CA GLN A 155 -4.53 -14.51 -18.44
C GLN A 155 -3.37 -15.48 -18.18
N ALA A 156 -2.18 -14.95 -17.91
CA ALA A 156 -1.02 -15.76 -17.58
C ALA A 156 -1.22 -16.55 -16.29
N LEU A 157 -1.85 -15.98 -15.26
CA LEU A 157 -2.19 -16.69 -14.02
C LEU A 157 -3.11 -17.90 -14.29
N VAL A 158 -4.18 -17.71 -15.08
CA VAL A 158 -5.10 -18.80 -15.46
C VAL A 158 -4.38 -19.89 -16.27
N VAL A 159 -3.61 -19.51 -17.28
CA VAL A 159 -2.89 -20.46 -18.16
C VAL A 159 -1.89 -21.32 -17.38
N ASN A 160 -1.28 -20.75 -16.34
CA ASN A 160 -0.33 -21.46 -15.47
C ASN A 160 -1.02 -22.19 -14.29
N GLY A 161 -2.36 -22.20 -14.23
CA GLY A 161 -3.13 -22.90 -13.21
C GLY A 161 -2.96 -22.34 -11.80
N LEU A 162 -2.65 -21.04 -11.69
CA LEU A 162 -2.47 -20.34 -10.42
C LEU A 162 -3.80 -19.83 -9.84
N ILE A 163 -4.81 -19.64 -10.69
CA ILE A 163 -6.18 -19.21 -10.36
C ILE A 163 -7.20 -19.89 -11.26
#